data_AF-A0A9C9PKI2-F1
#
_entry.id   AF-A0A9C9PKI2-F1
#
_cell.length_a   1.000
_cell.length_b   1.000
_cell.length_c   1.000
_cell.angle_alpha   90.00
_cell.angle_beta   90.00
_cell.angle_gamma   90.00
#
_symmetry.space_group_name_H-M   'P 1'
#
loop_
_entity.id
_entity.type
_entity.pdbx_description
1 polymer ?
#
loop_
_entity_poly.entity_id
_entity_poly.type
_entity_poly.pdbx_seq_one_letter_code
_entity_poly.pdbx_strand_id
1 'polypeptide(L)'
;MLTIVWVIAIVAALNADNLMTVTSVVVIAVVLHNLLGLAAGYFIARGLGYDIKIARTLAIEVGMQNSGLGTALAVKYFGAIAALPAALFSV
;
A
#
# COMPACT_ATOMS: atom_id res chain seq x y z
N MET A 1 -10.21 -6.08 -11.84
CA MET A 1 -8.95 -6.75 -11.48
C MET A 1 -7.87 -6.61 -12.56
N LEU A 2 -8.15 -6.90 -13.83
CA LEU A 2 -7.15 -6.80 -14.91
C LEU A 2 -6.41 -5.44 -14.92
N THR A 3 -7.13 -4.32 -14.81
CA THR A 3 -6.52 -2.98 -14.82
C THR A 3 -5.44 -2.77 -13.75
N ILE A 4 -5.63 -3.29 -12.54
CA ILE A 4 -4.65 -3.16 -11.43
C ILE A 4 -3.40 -4.00 -11.74
N VAL A 5 -3.60 -5.22 -12.25
CA VAL A 5 -2.48 -6.09 -12.68
C VAL A 5 -1.66 -5.43 -13.79
N TRP A 6 -2.32 -4.79 -14.76
CA TRP A 6 -1.65 -4.04 -15.82
C TRP A 6 -0.85 -2.84 -15.29
N VAL A 7 -1.41 -2.08 -14.33
CA VAL A 7 -0.70 -0.97 -13.69
C VAL A 7 0.54 -1.46 -12.95
N ILE A 8 0.43 -2.55 -12.18
CA ILE A 8 1.55 -3.17 -11.46
C ILE A 8 2.64 -3.62 -12.45
N ALA A 9 2.25 -4.31 -13.53
CA ALA A 9 3.18 -4.78 -14.54
C ALA A 9 3.93 -3.64 -15.24
N ILE A 10 3.24 -2.54 -15.58
CA ILE A 10 3.85 -1.35 -16.19
C ILE A 10 4.84 -0.69 -15.22
N VAL A 11 4.47 -0.51 -13.95
CA VAL A 11 5.35 0.08 -12.93
C VAL A 11 6.57 -0.80 -12.68
N ALA A 12 6.40 -2.12 -12.63
CA ALA A 12 7.51 -3.06 -12.49
C ALA A 12 8.46 -3.01 -13.71
N ALA A 13 7.92 -2.99 -14.93
CA ALA A 13 8.72 -2.91 -16.15
C ALA A 13 9.49 -1.59 -16.26
N LEU A 14 8.87 -0.45 -15.92
CA LEU A 14 9.52 0.87 -15.94
C LEU A 14 10.65 1.01 -14.91
N ASN A 15 10.66 0.17 -13.87
CA ASN A 15 11.63 0.23 -12.79
C ASN A 15 12.57 -0.98 -12.75
N ALA A 16 12.62 -1.79 -13.81
CA ALA A 16 13.33 -3.07 -13.87
C ALA A 16 14.78 -3.01 -13.37
N ASP A 17 15.53 -1.97 -13.78
CA ASP A 17 16.94 -1.78 -13.40
C ASP A 17 17.12 -1.42 -11.92
N ASN A 18 16.10 -0.81 -11.31
CA ASN A 18 16.08 -0.44 -9.89
C ASN A 18 15.47 -1.54 -9.01
N LEU A 19 14.96 -2.62 -9.60
CA LEU A 19 14.22 -3.65 -8.86
C LEU A 19 15.09 -4.40 -7.86
N MET A 20 16.39 -4.53 -8.09
CA MET A 20 17.24 -5.36 -7.23
C MET A 20 17.71 -4.63 -5.97
N THR A 21 17.94 -3.32 -6.03
CA THR A 21 18.51 -2.52 -4.93
C THR A 21 17.46 -1.67 -4.21
N VAL A 22 16.49 -1.10 -4.92
CA VAL A 22 15.49 -0.19 -4.32
C VAL A 22 14.29 -0.97 -3.78
N THR A 23 13.90 -2.08 -4.43
CA THR A 23 12.63 -2.76 -4.12
C THR A 23 12.63 -3.50 -2.80
N SER A 24 13.75 -4.05 -2.33
CA SER A 24 13.76 -4.82 -1.08
C SER A 24 13.41 -3.96 0.14
N VAL A 25 14.00 -2.77 0.24
CA VAL A 25 13.65 -1.79 1.29
C VAL A 25 12.21 -1.29 1.12
N VAL A 26 11.78 -1.00 -0.11
CA VAL A 26 10.42 -0.52 -0.39
C VAL A 26 9.37 -1.58 -0.04
N VAL A 27 9.59 -2.85 -0.37
CA VAL A 27 8.69 -3.96 -0.02
C VAL A 27 8.57 -4.09 1.50
N ILE A 28 9.69 -4.06 2.22
CA ILE A 28 9.66 -4.09 3.70
C ILE A 28 8.88 -2.89 4.23
N ALA A 29 9.11 -1.69 3.70
CA ALA A 29 8.41 -0.49 4.11
C ALA A 29 6.89 -0.57 3.84
N VAL A 30 6.48 -1.09 2.69
CA VAL A 30 5.07 -1.28 2.31
C VAL A 30 4.38 -2.27 3.24
N VAL A 31 5.01 -3.42 3.50
CA VAL A 31 4.49 -4.44 4.43
C VAL A 31 4.36 -3.86 5.84
N LEU A 32 5.40 -3.21 6.34
CA LEU A 32 5.37 -2.57 7.67
C LEU A 32 4.29 -1.49 7.74
N HIS A 33 4.14 -0.66 6.72
CA HIS A 33 3.12 0.39 6.68
C HIS A 33 1.70 -0.20 6.74
N ASN A 34 1.42 -1.26 6.00
CA ASN A 34 0.12 -1.94 6.03
C ASN A 34 -0.15 -2.60 7.39
N LEU A 35 0.84 -3.33 7.93
CA LEU A 35 0.72 -3.96 9.25
C LEU A 35 0.52 -2.92 10.36
N LEU A 36 1.21 -1.78 10.29
CA LEU A 36 1.01 -0.67 11.22
C LEU A 36 -0.39 -0.06 11.08
N GLY A 37 -0.90 0.12 9.86
CA GLY A 37 -2.27 0.58 9.62
C GLY A 37 -3.33 -0.37 10.20
N LEU A 38 -3.19 -1.68 9.93
CA LEU A 38 -4.06 -2.72 10.48
C LEU A 38 -4.02 -2.75 12.01
N ALA A 39 -2.81 -2.74 12.59
CA ALA A 39 -2.61 -2.76 14.04
C ALA A 39 -3.16 -1.49 14.69
N ALA A 40 -2.85 -0.31 14.14
CA ALA A 40 -3.34 0.96 14.65
C ALA A 40 -4.88 1.01 14.60
N GLY A 41 -5.50 0.69 13.46
CA GLY A 41 -6.95 0.69 13.33
C GLY A 41 -7.63 -0.27 14.32
N TYR A 42 -7.04 -1.45 14.55
CA TYR A 42 -7.55 -2.39 15.54
C TYR A 42 -7.38 -1.89 16.99
N PHE A 43 -6.14 -1.57 17.39
CA PHE A 43 -5.83 -1.27 18.79
C PHE A 43 -6.40 0.08 19.24
N ILE A 44 -6.45 1.08 18.36
CA ILE A 44 -7.12 2.36 18.68
C ILE A 44 -8.61 2.11 18.89
N ALA A 45 -9.28 1.36 18.02
CA ALA A 45 -10.70 1.03 18.19
C ALA A 45 -10.97 0.27 19.49
N ARG A 46 -10.12 -0.69 19.84
CA ARG A 46 -10.21 -1.41 21.12
C ARG A 46 -9.95 -0.51 22.33
N GLY A 47 -9.00 0.41 22.23
CA GLY A 47 -8.69 1.41 23.28
C GLY A 47 -9.83 2.41 23.50
N LEU A 48 -10.63 2.68 22.46
CA LEU A 48 -11.84 3.50 22.53
C LEU A 48 -13.08 2.72 23.04
N GLY A 49 -12.94 1.42 23.35
CA GLY A 49 -14.02 0.61 23.90
C GLY A 49 -14.96 -0.03 22.87
N TYR A 50 -14.66 0.07 21.56
CA TYR A 50 -15.47 -0.56 20.53
C TYR A 50 -15.36 -2.09 20.55
N ASP A 51 -16.44 -2.76 20.14
CA ASP A 51 -16.47 -4.22 20.03
C ASP A 51 -15.50 -4.75 18.97
N ILE A 52 -15.32 -6.08 18.95
CA ILE A 52 -14.39 -6.76 18.03
C ILE A 52 -14.79 -6.56 16.57
N LYS A 53 -16.09 -6.46 16.28
CA LYS A 53 -16.59 -6.30 14.91
C LYS A 53 -16.18 -4.93 14.37
N ILE A 54 -16.46 -3.87 15.12
CA ILE A 54 -16.06 -2.51 14.76
C ILE A 54 -14.54 -2.38 14.70
N ALA A 55 -13.81 -2.95 15.66
CA ALA A 55 -12.35 -2.89 15.66
C ALA A 55 -11.73 -3.58 14.43
N ARG A 56 -12.29 -4.71 13.97
CA ARG A 56 -11.86 -5.36 12.72
C ARG A 56 -12.19 -4.53 11.49
N THR A 57 -13.37 -3.90 11.45
CA THR A 57 -13.73 -2.99 10.36
C THR A 57 -12.75 -1.82 10.28
N LEU A 58 -12.43 -1.19 11.42
CA LEU A 58 -11.49 -0.07 11.48
C LEU A 58 -10.06 -0.49 11.14
N ALA A 59 -9.62 -1.67 11.56
CA ALA A 59 -8.34 -2.23 11.14
C ALA A 59 -8.23 -2.29 9.61
N ILE A 60 -9.25 -2.86 8.96
CA ILE A 60 -9.30 -3.02 7.50
C ILE A 60 -9.38 -1.65 6.82
N GLU A 61 -10.24 -0.74 7.26
CA GLU A 61 -10.40 0.58 6.65
C GLU A 61 -9.11 1.43 6.73
N VAL A 62 -8.40 1.36 7.85
CA VAL A 62 -7.14 2.09 8.04
C VAL A 62 -5.98 1.42 7.29
N GLY A 63 -5.94 0.09 7.30
CA GLY A 63 -4.89 -0.70 6.64
C GLY A 63 -5.03 -0.77 5.12
N MET A 64 -6.24 -0.82 4.58
CA MET A 64 -6.51 -1.03 3.15
C MET A 64 -6.64 0.31 2.42
N GLN A 65 -5.53 0.82 1.91
CA GLN A 65 -5.48 2.10 1.21
C GLN A 65 -5.91 1.98 -0.26
N ASN A 66 -6.40 3.09 -0.85
CA ASN A 66 -6.63 3.19 -2.29
C ASN A 66 -5.29 3.39 -3.04
N SER A 67 -4.56 2.29 -3.16
CA SER A 67 -3.24 2.20 -3.79
C SER A 67 -3.26 2.54 -5.29
N GLY A 68 -4.38 2.33 -5.98
CA GLY A 68 -4.56 2.72 -7.38
C GLY A 68 -4.51 4.24 -7.57
N LEU A 69 -5.22 4.99 -6.73
CA LEU A 69 -5.17 6.45 -6.75
C LEU A 69 -3.77 6.97 -6.38
N GLY A 70 -3.13 6.37 -5.36
CA GLY A 70 -1.76 6.70 -4.97
C GLY A 70 -0.77 6.53 -6.12
N THR A 71 -0.87 5.42 -6.85
CA THR A 71 -0.04 5.14 -8.03
C THR A 71 -0.27 6.18 -9.12
N ALA A 72 -1.53 6.51 -9.44
CA ALA A 72 -1.87 7.49 -10.46
C ALA A 72 -1.34 8.90 -10.15
N LEU A 73 -1.46 9.34 -8.89
CA LEU A 73 -0.93 10.64 -8.43
C LEU A 73 0.60 10.67 -8.47
N ALA A 74 1.25 9.60 -8.03
CA ALA A 74 2.70 9.49 -8.03
C ALA A 74 3.29 9.58 -9.44
N VAL A 75 2.74 8.82 -10.41
CA VAL A 75 3.15 8.88 -11.82
C VAL A 75 2.96 10.30 -12.37
N LYS A 76 1.82 10.94 -12.07
CA LYS A 76 1.47 12.25 -12.64
C LYS A 76 2.37 13.38 -12.13
N TYR A 77 2.75 13.38 -10.86
CA TYR A 77 3.38 14.53 -10.21
C TYR A 77 4.83 14.31 -9.77
N PHE A 78 5.27 13.07 -9.57
CA PHE A 78 6.58 12.77 -8.96
C PHE A 78 7.43 11.78 -9.78
N GLY A 79 6.88 11.25 -10.87
CA GLY A 79 7.57 10.32 -11.78
C GLY A 79 7.37 8.84 -11.42
N ALA A 80 7.86 7.97 -12.30
CA ALA A 80 7.57 6.53 -12.25
C ALA A 80 8.11 5.81 -11.00
N ILE A 81 9.24 6.26 -10.46
CA ILE A 81 9.86 5.65 -9.26
C ILE A 81 8.98 5.89 -8.02
N ALA A 82 8.36 7.07 -7.89
CA ALA A 82 7.51 7.39 -6.74
C ALA A 82 6.22 6.53 -6.69
N ALA A 83 5.86 5.89 -7.80
CA ALA A 83 4.68 5.04 -7.90
C ALA A 83 4.91 3.61 -7.38
N LEU A 84 6.16 3.19 -7.22
CA LEU A 84 6.53 1.83 -6.76
C LEU A 84 5.87 1.42 -5.45
N PRO A 85 5.91 2.21 -4.36
CA PRO A 85 5.33 1.79 -3.09
C PRO A 85 3.82 1.58 -3.18
N ALA A 86 3.11 2.49 -3.86
CA ALA A 86 1.68 2.40 -4.03
C ALA A 86 1.29 1.21 -4.92
N ALA A 87 2.02 0.95 -6.01
CA ALA A 87 1.77 -0.21 -6.86
C ALA A 87 2.01 -1.54 -6.14
N LEU A 88 3.10 -1.62 -5.34
CA LEU A 88 3.40 -2.80 -4.53
C LEU A 88 2.36 -3.04 -3.42
N PHE A 89 1.75 -1.99 -2.89
CA PHE A 89 0.65 -2.09 -1.92
C PHE A 89 -0.60 -2.76 -2.52
N SER A 90 -0.77 -2.74 -3.84
CA SER A 90 -1.90 -3.37 -4.54
C SER A 90 -1.73 -4.87 -4.80
N VAL A 91 -0.54 -5.45 -4.55
CA VAL A 91 -0.20 -6.87 -4.76
C VAL A 91 -0.61 -7.70 -3.56
#